data_AF-A0A831WYW1-F1
#
_entry.id   AF-A0A831WYW1-F1
#
_cell.length_a   1.000
_cell.length_b   1.000
_cell.length_c   1.000
_cell.angle_alpha   90.00
_cell.angle_beta   90.00
_cell.angle_gamma   90.00
#
_symmetry.space_group_name_H-M   'P 1'
#
loop_
_entity.id
_entity.type
_entity.pdbx_description
1 polymer ?
#
loop_
_entity_poly.entity_id
_entity_poly.type
_entity_poly.pdbx_seq_one_letter_code
_entity_poly.pdbx_strand_id
1 'polypeptide(L)' 'MDDDLISSLKLDRTAVSVASLHAESDEKAYWHSRTPEERLRQLEVLRRINYGDKATARLQRVLEVATLTQS' A
#
# COMPACT_ATOMS: atom_id res chain seq x y z
N MET A 1 -5.81 12.13 14.70
CA MET A 1 -4.41 12.56 14.59
C MET A 1 -3.73 11.57 13.66
N ASP A 2 -4.08 11.59 12.37
CA ASP A 2 -3.66 10.59 11.38
C ASP A 2 -3.07 11.21 10.10
N ASP A 3 -3.12 12.54 9.99
CA ASP A 3 -2.56 13.35 8.90
C ASP A 3 -1.01 13.41 8.95
N ASP A 4 -0.44 13.08 10.12
CA ASP A 4 0.99 13.20 10.38
C ASP A 4 1.84 12.25 9.51
N LEU A 5 1.30 11.06 9.19
CA LEU A 5 1.97 10.08 8.32
C LEU A 5 2.15 10.62 6.90
N ILE A 6 1.12 11.25 6.32
CA ILE A 6 1.23 11.79 4.96
C ILE A 6 2.08 13.06 4.98
N SER A 7 1.91 13.91 6.00
CA SER A 7 2.66 15.17 6.13
C SER A 7 4.17 14.98 6.26
N SER A 8 4.61 13.83 6.79
CA SER A 8 6.02 13.49 6.97
C SER A 8 6.68 12.86 5.74
N LEU A 9 5.90 12.47 4.71
CA LEU A 9 6.45 11.89 3.48
C LEU A 9 7.21 12.95 2.68
N LYS A 10 8.48 12.67 2.39
CA LYS A 10 9.33 13.50 1.55
C LYS A 10 9.71 12.74 0.29
N LEU A 11 9.49 13.37 -0.86
CA LEU A 11 9.94 12.84 -2.15
C LEU A 11 11.45 13.11 -2.31
N ASP A 12 12.20 12.06 -2.58
CA ASP A 12 13.57 12.20 -3.09
C ASP A 12 13.53 12.58 -4.57
N ARG A 13 13.83 13.84 -4.86
CA ARG A 13 13.82 14.38 -6.23
C ARG A 13 15.01 13.91 -7.07
N THR A 14 16.03 13.32 -6.45
CA THR A 14 17.20 12.79 -7.16
C THR A 14 16.91 11.44 -7.83
N ALA A 15 15.87 10.74 -7.37
CA ALA A 15 15.45 9.45 -7.91
C ALA A 15 14.41 9.55 -9.04
N VAL A 16 14.05 10.76 -9.49
CA VAL A 16 13.04 10.98 -10.54
C VAL A 16 13.71 10.96 -11.92
N SER A 17 13.15 10.21 -12.86
CA SER A 17 13.61 10.14 -14.25
C SER A 17 12.44 10.36 -15.23
N VAL A 18 12.77 10.74 -16.47
CA VAL A 18 11.79 10.85 -17.57
C VAL A 18 11.89 9.60 -18.42
N ALA A 19 10.76 8.88 -18.57
CA ALA A 19 10.66 7.66 -19.37
C ALA A 19 9.57 7.78 -20.44
N SER A 20 9.67 6.97 -21.49
CA SER A 20 8.65 6.90 -22.55
C SER A 20 7.43 6.13 -22.05
N LEU A 21 6.22 6.63 -22.34
CA LEU A 21 4.95 5.93 -22.06
C LEU A 21 4.77 4.63 -22.85
N HIS A 22 5.52 4.44 -23.93
CA HIS A 22 5.46 3.24 -24.78
C HIS A 22 6.58 2.24 -24.48
N ALA A 23 7.53 2.59 -23.61
CA ALA A 23 8.56 1.67 -23.16
C ALA A 23 8.04 0.80 -22.01
N GLU A 24 8.65 -0.36 -21.80
CA GLU A 24 8.37 -1.17 -20.62
C GLU A 24 8.81 -0.44 -19.35
N SER A 25 7.92 -0.41 -18.35
CA SER A 25 8.15 0.24 -17.06
C SER A 25 9.03 -0.61 -16.16
N ASP A 26 9.98 0.02 -15.46
CA ASP A 26 10.83 -0.63 -14.44
C ASP A 26 10.13 -0.82 -13.09
N GLU A 27 8.91 -0.28 -12.92
CA GLU A 27 8.12 -0.36 -11.69
C GLU A 27 7.95 -1.80 -11.20
N LYS A 28 7.66 -2.74 -12.12
CA LYS A 28 7.46 -4.14 -11.75
C LYS A 28 8.72 -4.75 -11.16
N ALA A 29 9.87 -4.53 -11.81
CA ALA A 29 11.15 -5.01 -11.32
C ALA A 29 11.52 -4.36 -9.97
N TYR A 30 11.28 -3.06 -9.83
CA TYR A 30 11.46 -2.35 -8.58
C TYR A 30 10.64 -2.97 -7.45
N TRP A 31 9.32 -3.16 -7.61
CA TRP A 31 8.48 -3.73 -6.57
C TRP A 31 8.84 -5.17 -6.23
N HIS A 32 9.28 -5.98 -7.20
CA HIS A 32 9.78 -7.33 -6.92
C HIS A 32 11.09 -7.35 -6.12
N SER A 33 11.90 -6.29 -6.18
CA SER A 33 13.12 -6.17 -5.39
C SER A 33 12.89 -5.78 -3.91
N ARG A 34 11.66 -5.35 -3.56
CA ARG A 34 11.29 -4.96 -2.19
C ARG A 34 10.72 -6.12 -1.39
N THR A 35 10.86 -6.09 -0.07
CA THR A 35 10.27 -7.13 0.78
C THR A 35 8.73 -7.07 0.76
N PRO A 36 8.02 -8.16 1.07
CA PRO A 36 6.56 -8.12 1.25
C PRO A 36 6.10 -7.04 2.23
N GLU A 37 6.81 -6.86 3.34
CA GLU A 37 6.46 -5.90 4.39
C GLU A 37 6.62 -4.46 3.91
N GLU A 38 7.68 -4.16 3.16
CA GLU A 38 7.88 -2.84 2.54
C GLU A 38 6.75 -2.49 1.58
N ARG A 39 6.37 -3.44 0.72
CA ARG A 39 5.26 -3.26 -0.22
C ARG A 39 3.94 -2.98 0.50
N LEU A 40 3.63 -3.75 1.54
CA LEU A 40 2.41 -3.57 2.32
C LEU A 40 2.36 -2.21 3.03
N ARG A 41 3.49 -1.75 3.60
CA ARG A 41 3.57 -0.41 4.19
C ARG A 41 3.28 0.68 3.15
N GLN A 42 3.85 0.56 1.95
CA GLN A 42 3.63 1.55 0.91
C GLN A 42 2.19 1.52 0.35
N LEU A 43 1.59 0.33 0.26
CA LEU A 43 0.17 0.20 -0.08
C LEU A 43 -0.74 0.89 0.93
N GLU A 44 -0.46 0.79 2.23
CA GLU A 44 -1.24 1.51 3.27
C GLU A 44 -1.10 3.03 3.14
N VAL A 45 0.09 3.53 2.81
CA VAL A 45 0.29 4.95 2.49
C VAL A 45 -0.59 5.39 1.32
N LEU A 46 -0.56 4.65 0.21
CA LEU A 46 -1.40 4.93 -0.97
C LEU A 46 -2.89 4.84 -0.63
N ARG A 47 -3.29 3.85 0.18
CA ARG A 47 -4.67 3.69 0.64
C ARG A 47 -5.14 4.91 1.43
N ARG A 48 -4.31 5.45 2.33
CA ARG A 48 -4.65 6.66 3.10
C ARG A 48 -4.70 7.90 2.23
N ILE A 49 -3.79 8.06 1.27
CA ILE A 49 -3.82 9.19 0.31
C ILE A 49 -5.11 9.16 -0.51
N ASN A 50 -5.48 8.00 -1.04
CA ASN A 50 -6.62 7.89 -1.96
C ASN A 50 -7.98 7.82 -1.25
N TYR A 51 -8.04 7.24 -0.05
CA TYR A 51 -9.32 6.91 0.61
C TYR A 51 -9.45 7.45 2.04
N GLY A 52 -8.43 8.12 2.56
CA GLY A 52 -8.40 8.62 3.93
C GLY A 52 -8.26 7.52 4.98
N ASP A 53 -8.25 7.92 6.25
CA ASP A 53 -8.09 7.07 7.44
C ASP A 53 -9.29 6.15 7.68
N LYS A 54 -10.50 6.56 7.26
CA LYS A 54 -11.78 5.86 7.48
C LYS A 54 -12.25 4.98 6.32
N ALA A 55 -11.36 4.67 5.37
CA ALA A 55 -11.69 3.83 4.20
C ALA A 55 -12.38 2.50 4.55
N THR A 56 -12.05 1.91 5.70
CA THR A 56 -12.61 0.62 6.16
C THR A 56 -13.69 0.77 7.22
N ALA A 57 -14.06 2.00 7.61
CA ALA A 57 -14.95 2.26 8.74
C ALA A 57 -16.38 1.69 8.54
N ARG A 58 -16.78 1.47 7.28
CA ARG A 58 -18.11 0.94 6.92
C ARG A 58 -18.09 -0.48 6.39
N LEU A 59 -16.92 -1.13 6.36
CA LEU A 59 -16.82 -2.54 5.98
C LEU A 59 -17.28 -3.41 7.14
N GLN A 60 -18.27 -4.27 6.90
CA GLN A 60 -18.70 -5.25 7.88
C GLN A 60 -17.58 -6.26 8.12
N ARG A 61 -17.07 -6.32 9.34
CA ARG A 61 -16.04 -7.30 9.74
C ARG A 61 -16.75 -8.57 10.17
N VAL A 62 -16.77 -9.58 9.30
CA VAL A 62 -17.25 -10.91 9.67
C VAL A 62 -16.02 -11.72 10.09
N LEU A 63 -15.74 -11.74 11.39
CA LEU A 63 -14.84 -12.74 11.97
C LEU A 63 -15.70 -13.97 12.29
N GLU A 64 -15.53 -15.05 11.52
CA GLU A 64 -16.17 -16.33 11.79
C GLU A 64 -15.15 -17.31 12.36
N VAL A 65 -15.48 -17.96 13.48
CA VAL A 65 -14.72 -19.07 14.04
C VAL A 65 -15.41 -20.36 13.61
N ALA A 66 -14.78 -21.11 12.69
CA ALA A 66 -15.28 -22.43 12.28
C ALA A 66 -14.80 -23.50 13.27
N THR A 67 -15.74 -24.28 13.82
CA THR A 67 -15.41 -25.48 14.62
C THR A 67 -15.08 -26.65 13.70
N LEU A 68 -13.87 -27.20 13.83
CA LEU A 68 -13.49 -28.45 13.19
C LEU A 68 -14.06 -29.63 13.99
N THR A 69 -15.09 -30.29 13.46
CA THR A 69 -15.55 -31.57 14.02
C THR A 69 -14.68 -32.69 13.44
N GLN A 70 -13.79 -33.27 14.27
CA GLN A 70 -13.07 -34.50 13.90
C GLN A 70 -14.00 -35.70 14.11
N SER A 71 -14.03 -36.61 13.12
CA SER A 71 -14.73 -37.91 13.18
C SER A 71 -13.81 -39.02 13.67
#